data_AF-A0A1M4ZBS7-F1
#
_entry.id   AF-A0A1M4ZBS7-F1
#
_cell.length_a   1.000
_cell.length_b   1.000
_cell.length_c   1.000
_cell.angle_alpha   90.00
_cell.angle_beta   90.00
_cell.angle_gamma   90.00
#
_symmetry.space_group_name_H-M   'P 1'
#
loop_
_entity.id
_entity.type
_entity.pdbx_description
1 polymer ?
#
loop_
_entity_poly.entity_id
_entity_poly.type
_entity_poly.pdbx_seq_one_letter_code
_entity_poly.pdbx_strand_id
1 'polypeptide(L)'
;MRGVESTGYGQNSGAASGDAPYSGEGMTALTSFTFVRHIDGLRYTFERDGERNGRPAYRRADGNVWCVWSPTEGWHCENADGLVTAHPLSGHADGPEPAATVWRSFKNGRSYLYDLRVLGPEA
;
A
#
# COMPACT_ATOMS: atom_id res chain seq x y z
N MET A 1 67.26 -34.76 -6.54
CA MET A 1 67.00 -33.44 -5.90
C MET A 1 66.01 -32.70 -6.79
N ARG A 2 64.81 -32.43 -6.25
CA ARG A 2 63.66 -31.85 -6.97
C ARG A 2 63.83 -30.34 -7.11
N GLY A 3 63.64 -29.83 -8.33
CA GLY A 3 63.46 -28.41 -8.64
C GLY A 3 61.99 -27.99 -8.50
N VAL A 4 61.81 -26.69 -8.32
CA VAL A 4 60.62 -26.02 -7.79
C VAL A 4 59.52 -25.80 -8.85
N GLU A 5 58.27 -26.06 -8.48
CA GLU A 5 57.09 -25.57 -9.20
C GLU A 5 56.19 -24.86 -8.18
N SER A 6 56.09 -23.54 -8.31
CA SER A 6 55.16 -22.69 -7.56
C SER A 6 53.76 -22.86 -8.14
N THR A 7 52.81 -23.31 -7.33
CA THR A 7 51.39 -23.22 -7.63
C THR A 7 50.67 -22.81 -6.36
N GLY A 8 50.40 -21.51 -6.23
CA GLY A 8 49.53 -20.97 -5.20
C GLY A 8 48.07 -21.14 -5.63
N TYR A 9 47.42 -22.19 -5.14
CA TYR A 9 45.96 -22.23 -5.02
C TYR A 9 45.61 -21.95 -3.56
N GLY A 10 45.23 -20.71 -3.27
CA GLY A 10 44.62 -20.35 -1.99
C GLY A 10 43.27 -21.03 -1.88
N GLN A 11 43.08 -21.77 -0.79
CA GLN A 11 41.91 -22.58 -0.51
C GLN A 11 40.69 -21.69 -0.28
N ASN A 12 39.68 -21.84 -1.15
CA ASN A 12 38.32 -21.38 -0.92
C ASN A 12 37.75 -22.07 0.32
N SER A 13 37.65 -21.33 1.42
CA SER A 13 36.91 -21.75 2.59
C SER A 13 35.45 -21.37 2.39
N GLY A 14 34.64 -22.34 1.97
CA GLY A 14 33.19 -22.23 2.01
C GLY A 14 32.69 -22.24 3.45
N ALA A 15 31.90 -21.23 3.79
CA ALA A 15 30.86 -21.32 4.80
C ALA A 15 29.62 -20.65 4.21
N ALA A 16 28.72 -21.48 3.68
CA ALA A 16 27.35 -21.09 3.44
C ALA A 16 26.61 -21.06 4.79
N SER A 17 26.14 -19.89 5.18
CA SER A 17 25.13 -19.63 6.21
C SER A 17 24.70 -18.19 5.92
N GLY A 18 23.57 -17.96 5.27
CA GLY A 18 22.27 -17.96 5.95
C GLY A 18 22.01 -16.52 6.40
N ASP A 19 20.90 -15.95 5.93
CA ASP A 19 20.43 -14.58 6.20
C ASP A 19 21.17 -13.46 5.47
N ALA A 20 21.00 -13.41 4.15
CA ALA A 20 20.66 -12.12 3.58
C ALA A 20 19.26 -11.79 4.12
N PRO A 21 19.07 -10.79 5.00
CA PRO A 21 17.72 -10.30 5.19
C PRO A 21 17.27 -9.86 3.80
N TYR A 22 16.07 -10.28 3.41
CA TYR A 22 15.30 -9.51 2.46
C TYR A 22 15.21 -8.11 3.05
N SER A 23 16.19 -7.26 2.72
CA SER A 23 16.04 -5.83 2.73
C SER A 23 14.96 -5.60 1.67
N GLY A 24 13.71 -5.75 2.10
CA GLY A 24 12.60 -5.12 1.40
C GLY A 24 12.98 -3.66 1.36
N GLU A 25 13.57 -3.25 0.25
CA GLU A 25 13.54 -1.87 -0.21
C GLU A 25 12.14 -1.40 0.14
N GLY A 26 12.06 -0.47 1.11
CA GLY A 26 10.81 -0.12 1.75
C GLY A 26 9.76 0.04 0.68
N MET A 27 8.77 -0.87 0.65
CA MET A 27 7.51 -0.61 -0.02
C MET A 27 6.98 0.61 0.71
N THR A 28 7.33 1.78 0.21
CA THR A 28 7.07 3.06 0.82
C THR A 28 5.57 3.22 0.79
N ALA A 29 4.93 2.79 1.88
CA ALA A 29 3.51 2.98 2.09
C ALA A 29 3.16 4.41 1.69
N LEU A 30 2.11 4.56 0.86
CA LEU A 30 1.68 5.88 0.40
C LEU A 30 1.62 6.84 1.58
N THR A 31 2.13 8.04 1.41
CA THR A 31 1.98 9.11 2.40
C THR A 31 0.59 9.74 2.28
N SER A 32 0.07 9.85 1.07
CA SER A 32 -1.28 10.32 0.78
C SER A 32 -1.78 9.87 -0.60
N PHE A 33 -3.09 9.99 -0.80
CA PHE A 33 -3.75 9.84 -2.11
C PHE A 33 -5.03 10.68 -2.14
N THR A 34 -5.65 10.78 -3.32
CA THR A 34 -6.88 11.55 -3.53
C THR A 34 -7.94 10.72 -4.23
N PHE A 35 -9.18 10.76 -3.72
CA PHE A 35 -10.36 10.32 -4.45
C PHE A 35 -10.92 11.46 -5.29
N VAL A 36 -11.07 11.25 -6.60
CA VAL A 36 -11.65 12.23 -7.54
C VAL A 36 -12.97 11.71 -8.07
N ARG A 37 -14.08 12.38 -7.73
CA ARG A 37 -15.43 11.96 -8.13
C ARG A 37 -15.64 12.13 -9.64
N HIS A 38 -16.19 11.12 -10.31
CA HIS A 38 -16.40 11.14 -11.77
C HIS A 38 -17.35 12.23 -12.26
N ILE A 39 -18.44 12.50 -11.54
CA ILE A 39 -19.53 13.36 -12.04
C ILE A 39 -19.19 14.87 -12.05
N ASP A 40 -18.32 15.31 -11.14
CA ASP A 40 -18.02 16.74 -10.97
C ASP A 40 -16.59 17.04 -10.52
N GLY A 41 -15.72 16.03 -10.48
CA GLY A 41 -14.31 16.21 -10.14
C GLY A 41 -14.04 16.53 -8.68
N LEU A 42 -15.02 16.42 -7.77
CA LEU A 42 -14.82 16.68 -6.35
C LEU A 42 -13.69 15.80 -5.78
N ARG A 43 -12.77 16.41 -5.06
CA ARG A 43 -11.55 15.78 -4.55
C ARG A 43 -11.57 15.63 -3.04
N TYR A 44 -11.18 14.45 -2.57
CA TYR A 44 -10.99 14.16 -1.15
C TYR A 44 -9.62 13.56 -0.91
N THR A 45 -8.79 14.28 -0.17
CA THR A 45 -7.43 13.85 0.17
C THR A 45 -7.45 12.98 1.41
N PHE A 46 -6.69 11.90 1.35
CA PHE A 46 -6.45 10.96 2.44
C PHE A 46 -4.96 10.96 2.76
N GLU A 47 -4.63 11.10 4.03
CA GLU A 47 -3.28 11.15 4.55
C GLU A 47 -3.07 9.97 5.49
N ARG A 48 -1.85 9.41 5.49
CA ARG A 48 -1.51 8.32 6.39
C ARG A 48 -1.60 8.80 7.84
N ASP A 49 -2.39 8.10 8.63
CA ASP A 49 -2.64 8.39 10.05
C ASP A 49 -2.59 7.09 10.85
N GLY A 50 -1.40 6.50 10.90
CA GLY A 50 -1.13 5.27 11.65
C GLY A 50 -1.32 3.97 10.86
N GLU A 51 -1.72 2.93 11.58
CA GLU A 51 -1.79 1.55 11.09
C GLU A 51 -3.01 0.83 11.70
N ARG A 52 -3.63 -0.07 10.93
CA ARG A 52 -4.71 -0.94 11.35
C ARG A 52 -4.59 -2.30 10.68
N ASN A 53 -4.79 -3.39 11.44
CA ASN A 53 -4.71 -4.77 10.93
C ASN A 53 -3.38 -5.08 10.21
N GLY A 54 -2.26 -4.52 10.67
CA GLY A 54 -0.94 -4.73 10.07
C GLY A 54 -0.71 -3.95 8.77
N ARG A 55 -1.60 -3.00 8.42
CA ARG A 55 -1.54 -2.21 7.20
C ARG A 55 -1.77 -0.73 7.45
N PRO A 56 -1.25 0.17 6.60
CA PRO A 56 -1.43 1.61 6.78
C PRO A 56 -2.91 2.00 6.92
N ALA A 57 -3.21 2.92 7.82
CA ALA A 57 -4.53 3.54 7.93
C ALA A 57 -4.45 4.96 7.38
N TYR A 58 -5.45 5.36 6.60
CA TYR A 58 -5.48 6.68 5.99
C TYR A 58 -6.71 7.45 6.43
N ARG A 59 -6.53 8.65 6.97
CA ARG A 59 -7.61 9.53 7.37
C ARG A 59 -7.87 10.58 6.30
N ARG A 60 -9.13 10.85 6.04
CA ARG A 60 -9.54 11.93 5.15
C ARG A 60 -9.25 13.29 5.79
N ALA A 61 -8.68 14.22 5.04
CA ALA A 61 -8.23 15.51 5.57
C ALA A 61 -9.37 16.44 6.04
N ASP A 62 -10.56 16.33 5.46
CA ASP A 62 -11.72 17.20 5.73
C ASP A 62 -12.80 16.54 6.61
N GLY A 63 -12.54 15.36 7.19
CA GLY A 63 -13.53 14.68 8.01
C GLY A 63 -13.10 13.35 8.61
N ASN A 64 -14.02 12.72 9.35
CA ASN A 64 -13.76 11.44 10.02
C ASN A 64 -14.17 10.25 9.14
N VAL A 65 -13.53 10.16 7.98
CA VAL A 65 -13.61 8.98 7.10
C VAL A 65 -12.21 8.41 7.00
N TRP A 66 -12.13 7.09 7.09
CA TRP A 66 -10.89 6.35 7.07
C TRP A 66 -10.88 5.40 5.87
N CYS A 67 -9.74 5.24 5.22
CA CYS A 67 -9.48 4.17 4.26
C CYS A 67 -8.52 3.19 4.92
N VAL A 68 -8.99 1.97 5.14
CA VAL A 68 -8.32 0.94 5.94
C VAL A 68 -8.48 -0.42 5.28
N TRP A 69 -7.61 -1.35 5.65
CA TRP A 69 -7.72 -2.75 5.26
C TRP A 69 -8.27 -3.59 6.42
N SER A 70 -9.09 -4.59 6.09
CA SER A 70 -9.45 -5.66 7.02
C SER A 70 -9.44 -7.02 6.32
N PRO A 71 -9.27 -8.13 7.06
CA PRO A 71 -9.30 -9.48 6.48
C PRO A 71 -10.64 -9.86 5.82
N THR A 72 -11.74 -9.20 6.19
CA THR A 72 -13.08 -9.52 5.70
C THR A 72 -13.51 -8.67 4.50
N GLU A 73 -13.10 -7.40 4.48
CA GLU A 73 -13.53 -6.41 3.47
C GLU A 73 -12.44 -6.02 2.47
N GLY A 74 -11.19 -6.41 2.73
CA GLY A 74 -10.05 -5.87 2.02
C GLY A 74 -9.92 -4.37 2.29
N TRP A 75 -9.34 -3.62 1.35
CA TRP A 75 -9.37 -2.16 1.41
C TRP A 75 -10.79 -1.61 1.23
N HIS A 76 -11.21 -0.76 2.14
CA HIS A 76 -12.51 -0.09 2.14
C HIS A 76 -12.41 1.26 2.83
N CYS A 77 -13.43 2.10 2.65
CA CYS A 77 -13.58 3.31 3.47
C CYS A 77 -14.68 3.12 4.51
N GLU A 78 -14.47 3.63 5.72
CA GLU A 78 -15.44 3.62 6.81
C GLU A 78 -15.57 5.02 7.43
N ASN A 79 -16.73 5.30 8.03
CA ASN A 79 -16.94 6.54 8.79
C ASN A 79 -16.54 6.37 10.28
N ALA A 80 -16.72 7.43 11.07
CA ALA A 80 -16.43 7.42 12.51
C ALA A 80 -17.19 6.34 13.32
N ASP A 81 -18.33 5.87 12.81
CA ASP A 81 -19.16 4.84 13.45
C ASP A 81 -18.74 3.42 13.02
N GLY A 82 -17.70 3.29 12.19
CA GLY A 82 -17.25 2.01 11.63
C GLY A 82 -18.13 1.49 10.50
N LEU A 83 -19.05 2.30 9.97
CA LEU A 83 -19.87 1.90 8.83
C LEU A 83 -19.07 1.99 7.55
N VAL A 84 -19.04 0.91 6.78
CA VAL A 84 -18.39 0.89 5.47
C VAL A 84 -19.17 1.75 4.49
N THR A 85 -18.46 2.70 3.86
CA THR A 85 -19.00 3.71 2.96
C THR A 85 -18.44 3.64 1.55
N ALA A 86 -17.37 2.87 1.30
CA ALA A 86 -16.84 2.68 -0.05
C ALA A 86 -16.00 1.41 -0.20
N HIS A 87 -15.99 0.86 -1.42
CA HIS A 87 -15.12 -0.24 -1.84
C HIS A 87 -14.55 0.00 -3.24
N PRO A 88 -13.40 -0.63 -3.57
CA PRO A 88 -12.95 -0.76 -4.94
C PRO A 88 -14.01 -1.45 -5.81
N LEU A 89 -14.21 -0.96 -7.03
CA LEU A 89 -15.17 -1.52 -7.97
C LEU A 89 -14.67 -2.83 -8.60
N SER A 90 -13.35 -2.98 -8.73
CA SER A 90 -12.69 -4.15 -9.32
C SER A 90 -12.68 -5.39 -8.44
N GLY A 91 -13.19 -5.32 -7.21
CA GLY A 91 -13.25 -6.44 -6.26
C GLY A 91 -12.34 -6.28 -5.06
N HIS A 92 -12.01 -7.40 -4.40
CA HIS A 92 -11.25 -7.41 -3.15
C HIS A 92 -9.82 -6.90 -3.38
N ALA A 93 -9.52 -5.74 -2.80
CA ALA A 93 -8.19 -5.15 -2.84
C ALA A 93 -7.42 -5.64 -1.62
N ASP A 94 -6.69 -6.74 -1.79
CA ASP A 94 -5.80 -7.31 -0.76
C ASP A 94 -4.34 -6.91 -0.92
N GLY A 95 -4.03 -6.08 -1.93
CA GLY A 95 -2.69 -5.53 -2.13
C GLY A 95 -2.24 -4.70 -0.91
N PRO A 96 -0.93 -4.50 -0.70
CA PRO A 96 -0.38 -3.85 0.50
C PRO A 96 -0.87 -2.40 0.70
N GLU A 97 -1.46 -1.79 -0.33
CA GLU A 97 -1.98 -0.43 -0.36
C GLU A 97 -3.34 -0.36 -1.04
N PRO A 98 -4.13 0.70 -0.81
CA PRO A 98 -5.38 0.93 -1.52
C PRO A 98 -5.18 0.91 -3.03
N ALA A 99 -6.00 0.12 -3.74
CA ALA A 99 -5.88 -0.01 -5.19
C ALA A 99 -6.21 1.30 -5.92
N ALA A 100 -5.25 1.82 -6.71
CA ALA A 100 -5.38 2.98 -7.60
C ALA A 100 -6.33 2.71 -8.79
N THR A 101 -7.60 2.49 -8.48
CA THR A 101 -8.66 2.07 -9.41
C THR A 101 -9.92 2.90 -9.18
N VAL A 102 -11.03 2.51 -9.82
CA VAL A 102 -12.35 3.10 -9.55
C VAL A 102 -12.91 2.53 -8.25
N TRP A 103 -13.43 3.40 -7.41
CA TRP A 103 -14.10 3.07 -6.16
C TRP A 103 -15.54 3.55 -6.18
N ARG A 104 -16.43 2.77 -5.58
CA ARG A 104 -17.83 3.11 -5.39
C ARG A 104 -18.07 3.44 -3.92
N SER A 105 -18.57 4.65 -3.66
CA SER A 105 -19.02 5.08 -2.34
C SER A 105 -20.53 5.16 -2.26
N PHE A 106 -21.08 4.80 -1.09
CA PHE A 106 -22.49 4.85 -0.75
C PHE A 106 -22.75 5.99 0.24
N LYS A 107 -23.63 6.92 -0.13
CA LYS A 107 -24.02 8.04 0.74
C LYS A 107 -25.49 8.39 0.55
N ASN A 108 -26.27 8.36 1.63
CA ASN A 108 -27.68 8.76 1.66
C ASN A 108 -28.53 8.08 0.56
N GLY A 109 -28.37 6.76 0.37
CA GLY A 109 -29.09 6.00 -0.67
C GLY A 109 -28.61 6.26 -2.10
N ARG A 110 -27.52 7.00 -2.30
CA ARG A 110 -26.89 7.23 -3.62
C ARG A 110 -25.53 6.57 -3.68
N SER A 111 -25.14 6.15 -4.88
CA SER A 111 -23.79 5.67 -5.17
C SER A 111 -23.04 6.70 -6.02
N TYR A 112 -21.76 6.90 -5.70
CA TYR A 112 -20.87 7.79 -6.42
C TYR A 112 -19.58 7.03 -6.79
N LEU A 113 -19.07 7.26 -8.00
CA LEU A 113 -17.81 6.69 -8.46
C LEU A 113 -16.67 7.69 -8.33
N TYR A 114 -15.51 7.21 -7.90
CA TYR A 114 -14.30 7.98 -7.71
C TYR A 114 -13.11 7.24 -8.31
N ASP A 115 -12.15 7.95 -8.90
CA ASP A 115 -10.82 7.40 -9.14
C ASP A 115 -9.95 7.62 -7.90
N LEU A 116 -9.29 6.58 -7.42
CA LEU A 116 -8.18 6.71 -6.48
C LEU A 116 -6.92 7.10 -7.26
N ARG A 117 -6.39 8.29 -6.98
CA ARG A 117 -5.17 8.83 -7.58
C ARG A 117 -4.10 8.92 -6.49
N VAL A 118 -3.02 8.17 -6.66
CA VAL A 118 -1.81 8.33 -5.85
C VAL A 118 -1.08 9.56 -6.36
N LEU A 119 -0.79 10.53 -5.50
CA LEU A 119 0.16 11.58 -5.84
C LEU A 119 1.54 10.91 -5.84
N GLY A 120 2.05 10.55 -7.02
CA GLY A 120 3.48 10.31 -7.15
C GLY A 120 4.24 11.58 -6.73
N PRO A 121 5.51 11.48 -6.30
CA PRO A 121 6.32 12.68 -6.17
C PRO A 121 6.27 13.42 -7.52
N GLU A 122 5.89 14.70 -7.50
CA GLU A 122 6.02 15.58 -8.66
C GLU A 122 7.45 15.43 -9.20
N ALA A 123 7.56 15.13 -10.49
CA ALA A 123 8.84 15.00 -11.18
C ALA A 123 9.60 16.33 -11.26
#